data_AF-A0A0B2C1P1-F1
#
_entry.id   AF-A0A0B2C1P1-F1
#
_cell.length_a   1.000
_cell.length_b   1.000
_cell.length_c   1.000
_cell.angle_alpha   90.00
_cell.angle_beta   90.00
_cell.angle_gamma   90.00
#
_symmetry.space_group_name_H-M   'P 1'
#
loop_
_entity.id
_entity.type
_entity.pdbx_description
1 polymer ?
#
loop_
_entity_poly.entity_id
_entity_poly.type
_entity_poly.pdbx_seq_one_letter_code
_entity_poly.pdbx_strand_id
1 'polypeptide(L)' 'MFMDFREPPMPPPWRPRPRPARLTRRQEKRLGMVLLANVVLMFAAAPLAGSSVVAALLWMTGS' A
#
# COMPACT_ATOMS: atom_id res chain seq x y z
N MET A 1 15.07 30.30 47.43
CA MET A 1 14.32 29.75 46.28
C MET A 1 14.11 28.27 46.57
N PHE A 2 12.87 27.78 46.57
CA PHE A 2 12.58 26.35 46.73
C PHE A 2 12.66 25.66 45.36
N MET A 3 13.53 24.66 45.20
CA MET A 3 13.61 23.83 44.00
C MET A 3 12.52 22.76 44.09
N ASP A 4 11.60 22.78 43.13
CA ASP A 4 10.51 21.81 43.01
C ASP A 4 11.07 20.58 42.27
N PHE A 5 11.56 19.60 43.04
CA PHE A 5 12.07 18.33 42.52
C PHE A 5 10.90 17.41 42.16
N ARG A 6 10.12 17.79 41.15
CA ARG A 6 9.19 16.83 40.53
C ARG A 6 10.02 15.85 39.74
N GLU A 7 10.02 14.60 40.19
CA GLU A 7 10.61 13.51 39.44
C GLU A 7 10.04 13.53 38.02
N PRO A 8 10.91 13.53 36.99
CA PRO A 8 10.44 13.46 35.62
C PRO A 8 9.59 12.20 35.46
N PRO A 9 8.44 12.28 34.76
CA PRO A 9 7.58 11.12 34.58
C PRO A 9 8.40 9.98 33.97
N MET A 10 8.34 8.82 34.63
CA MET A 10 9.07 7.62 34.23
C MET A 10 8.83 7.32 32.74
N PRO A 11 9.87 7.02 31.95
CA PRO A 11 9.71 6.73 30.53
C PRO A 11 8.79 5.52 30.35
N PRO A 12 7.90 5.53 29.34
CA PRO A 12 7.01 4.41 29.11
C PRO A 12 7.82 3.13 28.85
N PRO A 13 7.35 1.97 29.33
CA PRO A 13 8.04 0.71 29.09
C PRO A 13 8.16 0.47 27.59
N TRP A 14 9.36 0.04 27.16
CA TRP A 14 9.61 -0.33 25.77
C TRP A 14 8.61 -1.39 25.32
N ARG A 15 7.94 -1.15 24.19
CA ARG A 15 7.08 -2.14 23.54
C ARG A 15 7.73 -2.61 22.25
N PRO A 16 7.79 -3.92 21.98
CA PRO A 16 8.26 -4.42 20.69
C PRO A 16 7.35 -3.86 19.58
N ARG A 17 7.96 -3.39 18.49
CA ARG A 17 7.21 -2.95 17.31
C ARG A 17 6.44 -4.17 16.76
N PRO A 18 5.12 -4.08 16.53
CA PRO A 18 4.39 -5.19 15.94
C PRO A 18 5.03 -5.56 14.59
N ARG A 19 5.24 -6.86 14.37
CA ARG A 19 5.76 -7.37 13.09
C ARG A 19 4.76 -7.02 11.98
N PRO A 20 5.23 -6.66 10.77
CA PRO A 20 4.34 -6.43 9.65
C PRO A 20 3.51 -7.69 9.38
N ALA A 21 2.19 -7.53 9.32
CA ALA A 21 1.29 -8.64 9.02
C ALA A 21 1.57 -9.13 7.59
N ARG A 22 1.82 -10.44 7.44
CA ARG A 22 1.93 -11.06 6.12
C ARG A 22 0.52 -11.36 5.61
N LEU A 23 0.28 -11.08 4.33
CA LEU A 23 -0.97 -11.45 3.68
C LEU A 23 -1.12 -12.97 3.69
N THR A 24 -2.29 -13.44 4.13
CA THR A 24 -2.68 -14.84 3.95
C THR A 24 -3.00 -15.09 2.46
N ARG A 25 -2.86 -16.33 1.97
CA ARG A 25 -3.15 -16.68 0.57
C ARG A 25 -4.55 -16.24 0.11
N ARG A 26 -5.53 -16.25 1.02
CA ARG A 26 -6.90 -15.77 0.74
C ARG A 26 -6.97 -14.25 0.56
N GLN A 27 -6.23 -13.50 1.38
CA GLN A 27 -6.16 -12.05 1.27
C GLN A 27 -5.39 -11.62 0.03
N GLU A 28 -4.32 -12.33 -0.32
CA GLU A 28 -3.56 -12.09 -1.55
C GLU A 28 -4.43 -12.32 -2.80
N LYS A 29 -5.21 -13.40 -2.84
CA LYS A 29 -6.14 -13.65 -3.95
C LYS A 29 -7.22 -12.57 -4.06
N ARG A 30 -7.78 -12.10 -2.93
CA ARG A 30 -8.76 -11.02 -2.92
C ARG A 30 -8.14 -9.69 -3.36
N LEU A 31 -6.96 -9.37 -2.84
CA LEU A 31 -6.22 -8.16 -3.20
C LEU A 31 -5.89 -8.15 -4.70
N GLY A 32 -5.41 -9.27 -5.24
CA GLY A 32 -5.16 -9.44 -6.67
C GLY A 32 -6.42 -9.26 -7.52
N MET A 33 -7.56 -9.78 -7.06
CA MET A 33 -8.84 -9.64 -7.76
C MET A 33 -9.32 -8.18 -7.78
N VAL A 34 -9.15 -7.44 -6.68
CA VAL A 34 -9.47 -6.00 -6.62
C VAL A 34 -8.54 -5.18 -7.50
N LEU A 35 -7.24 -5.47 -7.48
CA LEU A 35 -6.26 -4.83 -8.36
C LEU A 35 -6.59 -5.05 -9.83
N LEU A 36 -6.91 -6.29 -10.20
CA LEU A 36 -7.30 -6.64 -11.56
C LEU A 36 -8.58 -5.89 -11.98
N ALA A 37 -9.60 -5.87 -11.12
CA ALA A 37 -10.83 -5.14 -11.39
C ALA A 37 -10.58 -3.63 -11.57
N ASN A 38 -9.71 -3.04 -10.74
CA ASN A 38 -9.39 -1.62 -10.82
C ASN A 38 -8.61 -1.27 -12.09
N VAL A 39 -7.68 -2.14 -12.52
CA VAL A 39 -7.01 -2.01 -13.81
C VAL A 39 -8.03 -2.11 -14.94
N VAL A 40 -8.82 -3.18 -15.02
CA VAL A 40 -9.82 -3.34 -16.08
C VAL A 40 -10.77 -2.15 -16.13
N LEU A 41 -11.25 -1.67 -14.98
CA LEU A 41 -12.12 -0.50 -14.88
C LEU A 41 -11.41 0.78 -15.33
N MET A 42 -10.15 1.00 -14.96
CA MET A 42 -9.37 2.16 -15.42
C MET A 42 -9.27 2.20 -16.94
N PHE A 43 -9.01 1.05 -17.57
CA PHE A 43 -8.89 0.94 -19.01
C PHE A 43 -10.26 1.01 -19.72
N ALA A 44 -11.32 0.49 -19.10
CA ALA A 44 -12.67 0.50 -19.66
C ALA A 44 -13.39 1.85 -19.50
N ALA A 45 -13.23 2.52 -18.35
CA ALA A 45 -13.91 3.78 -18.03
C ALA A 45 -13.18 5.02 -18.56
N ALA A 46 -11.87 4.94 -18.82
CA ALA A 46 -11.10 5.97 -19.50
C ALA A 46 -10.48 5.41 -20.80
N PRO A 47 -11.25 5.29 -21.89
CA PRO A 47 -10.81 4.65 -23.13
C PRO A 47 -9.49 5.21 -23.67
N LEU A 48 -9.30 6.54 -23.59
CA LEU A 48 -8.10 7.24 -24.06
C LEU A 48 -6.85 6.96 -23.20
N ALA A 49 -7.01 6.86 -21.88
CA ALA A 49 -5.90 6.58 -20.96
C ALA A 49 -5.55 5.08 -20.94
N GLY A 50 -6.55 4.21 -21.10
CA GLY A 50 -6.35 2.78 -21.22
C GLY A 50 -5.69 2.40 -22.54
N SER A 51 -6.18 2.90 -23.66
CA SER A 51 -5.66 2.53 -24.99
C SER A 51 -4.19 2.90 -25.17
N SER A 52 -3.75 4.02 -24.58
CA SER A 52 -2.37 4.50 -24.71
C SER A 52 -1.37 3.61 -23.99
N VAL A 53 -1.71 3.06 -22.81
CA VAL A 53 -0.86 2.11 -22.10
C VAL A 53 -0.82 0.75 -22.80
N VAL A 54 -1.95 0.25 -23.33
CA VAL A 54 -1.97 -0.99 -24.13
C VAL A 54 -1.17 -0.82 -25.42
N ALA A 55 -1.33 0.31 -26.12
CA ALA A 55 -0.58 0.61 -27.33
C ALA A 55 0.93 0.69 -27.07
N ALA A 56 1.35 1.33 -25.98
CA ALA A 56 2.75 1.41 -25.60
C ALA A 56 3.37 0.04 -25.28
N LEU A 57 2.63 -0.83 -24.58
CA LEU A 57 3.06 -2.20 -24.30
C LEU A 57 3.19 -3.04 -25.56
N LEU A 58 2.19 -2.99 -26.45
CA LEU A 58 2.24 -3.69 -27.74
C LEU A 58 3.43 -3.23 -28.57
N TRP A 59 3.69 -1.92 -28.58
CA TRP A 59 4.84 -1.34 -29.27
C TRP A 59 6.18 -1.82 -28.70
N MET A 60 6.31 -1.88 -27.36
CA MET A 60 7.52 -2.41 -26.70
C MET A 60 7.73 -3.92 -26.89
N THR A 61 6.67 -4.70 -27.05
CA THR A 61 6.80 -6.16 -27.28
C THR A 61 7.01 -6.53 -28.74
N GLY A 62 6.78 -5.59 -29.66
CA GLY A 62 6.94 -5.77 -31.11
C GLY A 62 8.27 -5.27 -31.69
N SER A 63 9.16 -4.70 -30.85
CA SER A 63 10.54 -4.29 -31.18
C SER A 63 11.55 -5.36 -30.81
#